data_AF-A0AAD7RQ51-F1
#
_entry.id   AF-A0AAD7RQ51-F1
#
_cell.length_a   1.000
_cell.length_b   1.000
_cell.length_c   1.000
_cell.angle_alpha   90.00
_cell.angle_beta   90.00
_cell.angle_gamma   90.00
#
_symmetry.space_group_name_H-M   'P 1'
#
loop_
_entity.id
_entity.type
_entity.pdbx_description
1 polymer ?
#
loop_
_entity_poly.entity_id
_entity_poly.type
_entity_poly.pdbx_seq_one_letter_code
_entity_poly.pdbx_strand_id
1 'polypeptide(L)'
;MSENQDSADLELEKHFTVFAGSSQEDVAYAKVFWNSVTLQPPLESRLVSADISQRLKVARNPQQYVSTGHEPPMLDLRSEENLCAAYRKQQAEDRKRYLEMAKHRDEIITLLQRQREERIKKEMISLPYKPNQYDGYQRQPPFKHPEDIQQDIKDVQGLD
;
A
#
# COMPACT_ATOMS: atom_id res chain seq x y z
N MET A 1 9.36 14.69 56.49
CA MET A 1 8.32 14.08 55.63
C MET A 1 8.41 14.66 54.20
N SER A 2 9.60 14.64 53.57
CA SER A 2 9.81 15.27 52.26
C SER A 2 10.49 14.36 51.22
N GLU A 3 11.00 13.20 51.63
CA GLU A 3 11.87 12.37 50.77
C GLU A 3 11.11 11.35 49.90
N ASN A 4 9.80 11.17 50.12
CA ASN A 4 8.98 10.20 49.37
C ASN A 4 8.25 10.82 48.15
N GLN A 5 8.25 12.15 48.02
CA GLN A 5 7.58 12.83 46.91
C GLN A 5 8.50 12.90 45.68
N ASP A 6 9.79 13.19 45.89
CA ASP A 6 10.78 13.34 44.80
C ASP A 6 11.03 12.03 44.03
N SER A 7 10.93 10.87 44.69
CA SER A 7 11.13 9.57 44.03
C SER A 7 9.98 9.20 43.08
N ALA A 8 8.75 9.66 43.36
CA ALA A 8 7.59 9.40 42.51
C ALA A 8 7.58 10.29 41.26
N ASP A 9 8.05 11.54 41.40
CA ASP A 9 8.13 12.50 40.31
C ASP A 9 9.19 12.08 39.26
N LEU A 10 10.32 11.50 39.69
CA LEU A 10 11.35 10.96 38.79
C LEU A 10 10.89 9.72 38.01
N GLU A 11 10.07 8.88 38.63
CA GLU A 11 9.51 7.70 37.96
C GLU A 11 8.48 8.11 36.90
N LEU A 12 7.73 9.18 37.16
CA LEU A 12 6.78 9.77 36.23
C LEU A 12 7.51 10.41 35.03
N GLU A 13 8.59 11.16 35.28
CA GLU A 13 9.39 11.83 34.25
C GLU A 13 10.05 10.84 33.26
N LYS A 14 10.35 9.61 33.70
CA LYS A 14 10.85 8.52 32.85
C LYS A 14 9.88 8.12 31.71
N HIS A 15 8.59 8.43 31.86
CA HIS A 15 7.55 8.03 30.91
C HIS A 15 7.12 9.16 29.96
N PHE A 16 7.72 10.35 30.08
CA PHE A 16 7.43 11.49 29.20
C PHE A 16 8.56 11.77 28.22
N THR A 17 8.19 12.04 26.97
CA THR A 17 9.11 12.58 25.96
C THR A 17 8.93 14.09 25.90
N VAL A 18 9.95 14.84 26.29
CA VAL A 18 9.96 16.31 26.25
C VAL A 18 10.65 16.80 24.96
N PHE A 19 9.95 17.60 24.17
CA PHE A 19 10.48 18.19 22.92
C PHE A 19 11.23 19.50 23.21
N ALA A 20 12.38 19.39 23.88
CA ALA A 20 13.23 20.54 24.18
C ALA A 20 13.93 21.05 22.89
N GLY A 21 13.78 22.33 22.57
CA GLY A 21 14.42 22.97 21.41
C GLY A 21 13.68 22.82 20.07
N SER A 22 12.53 22.14 20.05
CA SER A 22 11.66 22.08 18.86
C SER A 22 10.84 23.35 18.70
N SER A 23 10.43 23.67 17.46
CA SER A 23 9.53 24.79 17.21
C SER A 23 8.12 24.48 17.73
N GLN A 24 7.32 25.53 17.99
CA GLN A 24 5.93 25.35 18.44
C GLN A 24 5.08 24.58 17.43
N GLU A 25 5.39 24.69 16.14
CA GLU A 25 4.72 23.96 15.07
C GLU A 25 5.02 22.46 15.14
N ASP A 26 6.29 22.08 15.33
CA ASP A 26 6.70 20.68 15.46
C ASP A 26 6.06 20.00 16.68
N VAL A 27 5.96 20.72 17.80
CA VAL A 27 5.28 20.25 19.00
C VAL A 27 3.79 20.02 18.72
N ALA A 28 3.14 20.89 17.94
CA ALA A 28 1.75 20.73 17.55
C ALA A 28 1.55 19.50 16.65
N TYR A 29 2.43 19.30 15.66
CA TYR A 29 2.38 18.11 14.78
C TYR A 29 2.59 16.81 15.56
N ALA A 30 3.58 16.76 16.45
CA ALA A 30 3.84 15.60 17.28
C ALA A 30 2.60 15.24 18.14
N LYS A 31 1.93 16.25 18.72
CA LYS A 31 0.68 16.02 19.48
C LYS A 31 -0.42 15.40 18.63
N VAL A 32 -0.67 15.95 17.43
CA VAL A 32 -1.68 15.40 16.51
C VAL A 32 -1.33 13.98 16.07
N PHE A 33 -0.06 13.73 15.77
CA PHE A 33 0.46 12.42 15.39
C PHE A 33 0.25 11.38 16.50
N TRP A 34 0.71 11.66 17.72
CA TRP A 34 0.59 10.69 18.82
C TRP A 34 -0.86 10.45 19.24
N ASN A 35 -1.73 11.46 19.12
CA ASN A 35 -3.18 11.30 19.33
C ASN A 35 -3.83 10.39 18.29
N SER A 36 -3.32 10.36 17.05
CA SER A 36 -3.88 9.50 15.98
C SER A 36 -3.45 8.04 16.14
N VAL A 37 -2.28 7.78 16.72
CA VAL A 37 -1.77 6.42 16.98
C VAL A 37 -2.62 5.67 18.02
N THR A 38 -3.27 6.39 18.94
CA THR A 38 -4.17 5.80 19.96
C THR A 38 -5.60 5.54 19.48
N LEU A 39 -5.92 5.81 18.20
CA LEU A 39 -7.27 5.56 17.70
C LEU A 39 -7.54 4.05 17.64
N GLN A 40 -8.68 3.63 18.19
CA GLN A 40 -9.15 2.27 17.97
C GLN A 40 -9.25 2.02 16.46
N PRO A 41 -8.94 0.79 15.99
CA PRO A 41 -9.13 0.43 14.59
C PRO A 41 -10.52 0.88 14.15
N PRO A 42 -10.67 1.55 12.98
CA PRO A 42 -11.96 1.97 12.46
C PRO A 42 -12.95 0.82 12.54
N LEU A 43 -14.22 1.10 12.85
CA LEU A 43 -15.24 0.06 13.06
C LEU A 43 -15.32 -0.94 11.89
N GLU A 44 -15.01 -0.48 10.68
CA GLU A 44 -14.95 -1.25 9.44
C GLU A 44 -13.82 -2.30 9.39
N SER A 45 -12.80 -2.17 10.24
CA SER A 45 -11.66 -3.09 10.35
C SER A 45 -11.81 -4.10 11.50
N ARG A 46 -12.92 -4.05 12.24
CA ARG A 46 -13.18 -5.00 13.34
C ARG A 46 -13.78 -6.28 12.76
N LEU A 47 -13.04 -7.40 12.89
CA LEU A 47 -13.50 -8.74 12.51
C LEU A 47 -14.78 -9.21 13.25
N VAL A 48 -15.15 -8.54 14.33
CA VAL A 48 -16.36 -8.83 15.12
C VAL A 48 -17.02 -7.51 15.49
N SER A 49 -18.23 -7.28 14.99
CA SER A 49 -19.06 -6.14 15.40
C SER A 49 -19.37 -6.23 16.89
N ALA A 50 -19.26 -5.12 17.62
CA ALA A 50 -19.44 -5.07 19.07
C ALA A 50 -20.84 -5.52 19.56
N ASP A 51 -21.84 -5.54 18.66
CA ASP A 51 -23.24 -5.86 18.99
C ASP A 51 -23.77 -7.11 18.24
N ILE A 52 -22.89 -8.02 17.82
CA ILE A 52 -23.33 -9.34 17.35
C ILE A 52 -23.70 -10.19 18.57
N SER A 53 -24.95 -10.09 18.99
CA SER A 53 -25.57 -11.09 19.85
C SER A 53 -25.80 -12.36 19.03
N GLN A 54 -24.78 -13.22 18.94
CA GLN A 54 -24.87 -14.55 18.34
C GLN A 54 -25.67 -15.49 19.26
N ARG A 55 -26.98 -15.26 19.38
CA ARG A 55 -27.90 -16.25 19.95
C ARG A 55 -28.66 -16.93 18.83
N LEU A 56 -27.93 -17.62 17.96
CA LEU A 56 -28.54 -18.72 17.24
C LEU A 56 -28.99 -19.74 18.28
N LYS A 57 -30.20 -20.27 18.13
CA LYS A 57 -30.74 -21.29 19.02
C LYS A 57 -29.74 -22.46 19.06
N VAL A 58 -29.33 -22.88 20.26
CA VAL A 58 -28.50 -24.07 20.44
C VAL A 58 -29.17 -25.23 19.71
N ALA A 59 -28.44 -25.85 18.78
CA ALA A 59 -28.96 -26.98 18.01
C ALA A 59 -29.41 -28.07 18.97
N ARG A 60 -30.65 -28.55 18.82
CA ARG A 60 -31.14 -29.68 19.62
C ARG A 60 -30.33 -30.91 19.26
N ASN A 61 -29.98 -31.68 20.29
CA ASN A 61 -29.25 -32.94 20.15
C ASN A 61 -29.99 -33.83 19.13
N PRO A 62 -29.33 -34.36 18.09
CA PRO A 62 -29.96 -35.29 17.18
C PRO A 62 -30.31 -36.54 18.00
N GLN A 63 -31.60 -36.70 18.29
CA GLN A 63 -32.13 -38.00 18.69
C GLN A 63 -31.67 -38.97 17.62
N GLN A 64 -30.93 -39.99 18.07
CA GLN A 64 -30.28 -41.00 17.27
C GLN A 64 -31.32 -41.73 16.42
N TYR A 65 -31.62 -41.19 15.24
CA TYR A 65 -32.14 -42.00 14.17
C TYR A 65 -30.93 -42.74 13.60
N VAL A 66 -30.87 -44.03 13.91
CA VAL A 66 -29.96 -44.97 13.26
C VAL A 66 -30.14 -44.86 11.74
N SER A 67 -29.28 -44.04 11.12
CA SER A 67 -29.17 -43.97 9.66
C SER A 67 -27.87 -44.67 9.30
N THR A 68 -27.99 -45.97 9.03
CA THR A 68 -27.02 -46.73 8.24
C THR A 68 -26.98 -46.10 6.86
N GLY A 69 -26.01 -45.21 6.61
CA GLY A 69 -25.90 -44.52 5.33
C GLY A 69 -24.96 -43.33 5.37
N HIS A 70 -23.71 -43.52 5.77
CA HIS A 70 -22.66 -42.60 5.34
C HIS A 70 -22.37 -42.86 3.85
N GLU A 71 -23.26 -42.38 2.97
CA GLU A 71 -22.84 -42.06 1.61
C GLU A 71 -22.08 -40.73 1.68
N PRO A 72 -20.91 -40.61 1.03
CA PRO A 72 -20.26 -39.31 0.88
C PRO A 72 -21.26 -38.35 0.20
N PRO A 73 -21.24 -37.05 0.53
CA PRO A 73 -22.10 -36.09 -0.16
C PRO A 73 -21.79 -36.21 -1.66
N MET A 74 -22.74 -36.72 -2.43
CA MET A 74 -22.68 -36.71 -3.89
C MET A 74 -22.39 -35.28 -4.30
N LEU A 75 -21.23 -35.02 -4.90
CA LEU A 75 -20.94 -33.75 -5.53
C LEU A 75 -22.03 -33.52 -6.57
N ASP A 76 -22.90 -32.54 -6.33
CA ASP A 76 -23.93 -32.17 -7.29
C ASP A 76 -23.19 -31.60 -8.52
N LEU A 77 -23.07 -32.41 -9.57
CA LEU A 77 -22.39 -32.05 -10.83
C LEU A 77 -22.85 -30.69 -11.38
N ARG A 78 -24.12 -30.36 -11.14
CA ARG A 78 -24.72 -29.07 -11.50
C ARG A 78 -24.13 -27.91 -10.68
N SER A 79 -23.78 -28.13 -9.42
CA SER A 79 -23.12 -27.13 -8.57
C SER A 79 -21.67 -26.86 -9.02
N GLU A 80 -20.92 -27.88 -9.42
CA GLU A 80 -19.55 -27.73 -9.93
C GLU A 80 -19.52 -27.03 -11.30
N GLU A 81 -20.46 -27.35 -12.19
CA GLU A 81 -20.58 -26.69 -13.49
C GLU A 81 -20.86 -25.19 -13.34
N ASN A 82 -21.73 -24.82 -12.38
CA ASN A 82 -22.02 -23.42 -12.07
C ASN A 82 -20.78 -22.67 -11.55
N LEU A 83 -19.97 -23.30 -10.69
CA LEU A 83 -18.71 -22.71 -10.18
C LEU A 83 -17.71 -22.51 -11.32
N CYS A 84 -17.53 -23.51 -12.18
CA CYS A 84 -16.69 -23.42 -13.36
C CYS A 84 -17.14 -22.30 -14.31
N ALA A 85 -18.45 -22.18 -14.56
CA ALA A 85 -19.01 -21.13 -15.40
C ALA A 85 -18.80 -19.73 -14.80
N ALA A 86 -19.02 -19.57 -13.51
CA ALA A 86 -18.77 -18.31 -12.79
C ALA A 86 -17.30 -17.90 -12.88
N TYR A 87 -16.38 -18.83 -12.65
CA TYR A 87 -14.94 -18.57 -12.75
C TYR A 87 -14.52 -18.17 -14.16
N ARG A 88 -15.02 -18.86 -15.20
CA ARG A 88 -14.73 -18.52 -16.60
C ARG A 88 -15.25 -17.13 -16.98
N LYS A 89 -16.43 -16.76 -16.49
CA LYS A 89 -17.02 -15.44 -16.68
C LYS A 89 -16.15 -14.35 -16.02
N GLN A 90 -15.78 -14.53 -14.77
CA GLN A 90 -14.89 -13.61 -14.05
C GLN A 90 -13.57 -13.42 -14.81
N GLN A 91 -12.94 -14.51 -15.25
CA GLN A 91 -11.68 -14.43 -16.00
C GLN A 91 -11.84 -13.69 -17.34
N ALA A 92 -12.99 -13.80 -18.00
CA ALA A 92 -13.26 -13.05 -19.22
C ALA A 92 -13.43 -11.54 -18.95
N GLU A 93 -14.10 -11.18 -17.87
CA GLU A 93 -14.27 -9.79 -17.43
C GLU A 93 -12.93 -9.17 -17.04
N ASP A 94 -12.10 -9.89 -16.28
CA ASP A 94 -10.76 -9.44 -15.90
C ASP A 94 -9.87 -9.21 -17.13
N ARG A 95 -9.86 -10.18 -18.07
CA ARG A 95 -9.12 -10.01 -19.34
C ARG A 95 -9.55 -8.76 -20.09
N LYS A 96 -10.86 -8.52 -20.20
CA LYS A 96 -11.39 -7.33 -20.88
C LYS A 96 -10.93 -6.05 -20.17
N ARG A 97 -11.02 -6.01 -18.84
CA ARG A 97 -10.57 -4.87 -18.03
C ARG A 97 -9.08 -4.59 -18.24
N TYR A 98 -8.23 -5.61 -18.20
CA TYR A 98 -6.79 -5.42 -18.41
C TYR A 98 -6.46 -4.98 -19.83
N LEU A 99 -7.21 -5.43 -20.83
CA LEU A 99 -7.04 -4.99 -22.22
C LEU A 99 -7.38 -3.50 -22.38
N GLU A 100 -8.46 -3.03 -21.76
CA GLU A 100 -8.82 -1.60 -21.74
C GLU A 100 -7.75 -0.77 -21.01
N MET A 101 -7.23 -1.26 -19.88
CA MET A 101 -6.14 -0.60 -19.16
C MET A 101 -4.84 -0.54 -19.99
N ALA A 102 -4.51 -1.60 -20.74
CA ALA A 102 -3.34 -1.63 -21.62
C ALA A 102 -3.47 -0.60 -22.74
N LYS A 103 -4.64 -0.54 -23.40
CA LYS A 103 -4.93 0.47 -24.42
C LYS A 103 -4.78 1.89 -23.86
N HIS A 104 -5.32 2.15 -22.67
CA HIS A 104 -5.20 3.45 -22.04
C HIS A 104 -3.75 3.82 -21.71
N ARG A 105 -2.93 2.85 -21.29
CA ARG A 105 -1.49 3.07 -21.08
C ARG A 105 -0.78 3.43 -22.38
N ASP A 106 -1.11 2.77 -23.49
CA ASP A 106 -0.55 3.09 -24.81
C ASP A 106 -0.92 4.50 -25.26
N GLU A 107 -2.16 4.95 -25.01
CA GLU A 107 -2.61 6.32 -25.26
C GLU A 107 -1.80 7.35 -24.43
N ILE A 108 -1.53 7.07 -23.16
CA ILE A 108 -0.69 7.94 -22.32
C ILE A 108 0.75 7.99 -22.84
N ILE A 109 1.33 6.84 -23.18
CA ILE A 109 2.71 6.75 -23.67
C ILE A 109 2.87 7.56 -24.96
N THR A 110 1.95 7.41 -25.91
CA THR A 110 1.98 8.14 -27.18
C THR A 110 1.82 9.65 -26.97
N LEU A 111 0.95 10.08 -26.05
CA LEU A 111 0.82 11.49 -25.66
C LEU A 111 2.14 12.04 -25.11
N LEU A 112 2.77 11.33 -24.16
CA LEU A 112 4.01 11.77 -23.53
C LEU A 112 5.17 11.85 -24.53
N GLN A 113 5.24 10.90 -25.47
CA GLN A 113 6.21 10.93 -26.57
C GLN A 113 6.03 12.18 -27.42
N ARG A 114 4.81 12.49 -27.85
CA ARG A 114 4.50 13.72 -28.61
C ARG A 114 4.90 14.98 -27.83
N GLN A 115 4.53 15.06 -26.55
CA GLN A 115 4.90 16.21 -25.71
C GLN A 115 6.42 16.37 -25.58
N ARG A 116 7.15 15.26 -25.45
CA ARG A 116 8.62 15.26 -25.40
C ARG A 116 9.21 15.76 -26.71
N GLU A 117 8.72 15.30 -27.85
CA GLU A 117 9.16 15.76 -29.17
C GLU A 117 8.93 17.26 -29.37
N GLU A 118 7.73 17.74 -28.99
CA GLU A 118 7.41 19.17 -29.04
C GLU A 118 8.32 20.00 -28.14
N ARG A 119 8.60 19.51 -26.93
CA ARG A 119 9.55 20.15 -26.01
C ARG A 119 10.95 20.22 -26.63
N ILE A 120 11.46 19.12 -27.15
CA ILE A 120 12.79 19.06 -27.80
C ILE A 120 12.84 20.04 -28.97
N LYS A 121 11.80 20.09 -29.81
CA LYS A 121 11.74 21.03 -30.94
C LYS A 121 11.79 22.49 -30.48
N LYS A 122 11.03 22.85 -29.43
CA LYS A 122 11.05 24.21 -28.85
C LYS A 122 12.41 24.53 -28.24
N GLU A 123 12.98 23.59 -27.52
CA GLU A 123 14.31 23.73 -26.92
C GLU A 123 15.35 23.97 -28.01
N MET A 124 15.40 23.15 -29.07
CA MET A 124 16.32 23.32 -30.20
C MET A 124 16.30 24.72 -30.81
N ILE A 125 15.11 25.33 -30.94
CA ILE A 125 14.97 26.70 -31.46
C ILE A 125 15.43 27.73 -30.42
N SER A 126 15.12 27.52 -29.14
CA SER A 126 15.45 28.46 -28.06
C SER A 126 16.90 28.39 -27.58
N LEU A 127 17.59 27.25 -27.73
CA LEU A 127 18.96 27.01 -27.28
C LEU A 127 19.94 28.15 -27.65
N PRO A 128 20.01 28.63 -28.91
CA PRO A 128 20.91 29.71 -29.28
C PRO A 128 20.56 31.08 -28.67
N TYR A 129 19.35 31.25 -28.14
CA TYR A 129 18.86 32.51 -27.57
C TYR A 129 18.72 32.47 -26.04
N LYS A 130 19.02 31.33 -25.39
CA LYS A 130 18.98 31.23 -23.94
C LYS A 130 20.16 32.02 -23.36
N PRO A 131 19.92 33.06 -22.53
CA PRO A 131 20.99 33.74 -21.85
C PRO A 131 21.74 32.73 -20.97
N ASN A 132 23.06 32.67 -21.14
CA ASN A 132 23.93 31.78 -20.38
C ASN A 132 23.95 32.24 -18.92
N GLN A 133 23.02 31.71 -18.12
CA GLN A 133 23.08 31.83 -16.67
C GLN A 133 24.18 30.89 -16.19
N TYR A 134 25.42 31.39 -16.18
CA TYR A 134 26.50 30.83 -15.37
C TYR A 134 26.14 31.04 -13.89
N ASP A 135 25.20 30.26 -13.37
CA ASP A 135 25.04 30.11 -11.93
C ASP A 135 26.07 29.07 -11.47
N GLY A 136 26.98 29.51 -10.60
CA GLY A 136 28.16 28.80 -10.11
C GLY A 136 27.90 27.57 -9.24
N TYR A 137 26.81 26.83 -9.49
CA TYR A 137 26.55 25.53 -8.89
C TYR A 137 26.32 24.52 -10.01
N GLN A 138 27.41 23.98 -10.54
CA GLN A 138 27.34 22.75 -11.32
C GLN A 138 26.72 21.66 -10.44
N ARG A 139 25.42 21.40 -10.62
CA ARG A 139 24.87 20.10 -10.26
C ARG A 139 25.52 19.10 -11.21
N GLN A 140 26.60 18.48 -10.75
CA GLN A 140 27.15 17.28 -11.35
C GLN A 140 25.97 16.30 -11.48
N PRO A 141 25.58 15.90 -12.70
CA PRO A 141 24.66 14.79 -12.85
C PRO A 141 25.31 13.58 -12.17
N PRO A 142 24.55 12.69 -11.53
CA PRO A 142 25.09 11.38 -11.15
C PRO A 142 25.27 10.58 -12.44
N PHE A 143 26.25 10.96 -13.26
CA PHE A 143 26.76 10.13 -14.33
C PHE A 143 27.50 8.98 -13.65
N LYS A 144 26.77 7.91 -13.36
CA LYS A 144 27.42 6.60 -13.24
C LYS A 144 28.15 6.36 -14.56
N HIS A 145 29.43 6.04 -14.49
CA HIS A 145 30.22 5.75 -15.67
C HIS A 145 29.56 4.58 -16.42
N PRO A 146 29.59 4.53 -17.76
CA PRO A 146 28.99 3.42 -18.52
C PRO A 146 29.44 2.03 -18.04
N GLU A 147 30.66 1.94 -17.49
CA GLU A 147 31.19 0.72 -16.88
C GLU A 147 30.50 0.36 -15.57
N ASP A 148 30.14 1.33 -14.74
CA ASP A 148 29.41 1.10 -13.48
C ASP A 148 28.02 0.50 -13.75
N ILE A 149 27.36 0.95 -14.83
CA ILE A 149 26.08 0.42 -15.27
C ILE A 149 26.23 -1.01 -15.78
N GLN A 150 27.32 -1.31 -16.49
CA GLN A 150 27.58 -2.67 -16.95
C GLN A 150 27.91 -3.62 -15.79
N GLN A 151 28.56 -3.12 -14.74
CA GLN A 151 28.83 -3.89 -13.54
C GLN A 151 27.54 -4.19 -12.78
N ASP A 152 26.68 -3.17 -12.57
CA ASP A 152 25.36 -3.34 -11.94
C ASP A 152 24.52 -4.41 -12.69
N ILE A 153 24.59 -4.45 -14.03
CA ILE A 153 23.89 -5.45 -14.86
C ILE A 153 24.45 -6.87 -14.65
N LYS A 154 25.78 -7.01 -14.61
CA LYS A 154 26.43 -8.32 -14.39
C LYS A 154 26.13 -8.86 -13.00
N ASP A 155 26.13 -8.00 -11.99
CA ASP A 155 25.87 -8.39 -10.61
C ASP A 155 24.44 -8.92 -10.44
N VAL A 156 23.44 -8.29 -11.10
CA VAL A 156 22.06 -8.79 -11.12
C VAL A 156 21.94 -10.13 -11.86
N GLN A 157 22.68 -10.30 -12.95
CA GLN A 157 22.67 -11.54 -13.75
C GLN A 157 23.37 -12.72 -13.06
N GLY A 158 24.22 -12.47 -12.06
CA GLY A 158 24.92 -13.52 -11.29
C GLY A 158 24.16 -14.03 -10.07
N LEU A 159 22.94 -13.53 -9.82
CA LEU A 159 22.09 -13.93 -8.69
C LEU A 159 21.07 -15.03 -9.02
N ASP A 160 21.03 -15.47 -10.28
CA ASP A 160 20.29 -16.65 -10.76
C ASP A 160 21.20 -17.89 -10.78
#